data_AF-A0A7C6YDK4-F1
#
_entry.id   AF-A0A7C6YDK4-F1
#
_cell.length_a   1.000
_cell.length_b   1.000
_cell.length_c   1.000
_cell.angle_alpha   90.00
_cell.angle_beta   90.00
_cell.angle_gamma   90.00
#
_symmetry.space_group_name_H-M   'P 1'
#
loop_
_entity.id
_entity.type
_entity.pdbx_description
1 polymer ?
#
loop_
_entity_poly.entity_id
_entity_poly.type
_entity_poly.pdbx_seq_one_letter_code
_entity_poly.pdbx_strand_id
1 'polypeptide(L)'
;MVLVPTPPGFWMAVLGVCMAAISPLFGFLVGTILGTPAGDQVFGPAFLGLFIGIAFGAVGVVAAVIGGRRLWVALHRDGTAEPAS
;
A
#
# COMPACT_ATOMS: atom_id res chain seq x y z
N MET A 1 11.05 26.29 -17.03
CA MET A 1 11.25 25.15 -16.11
C MET A 1 10.56 23.94 -16.73
N VAL A 2 11.31 22.90 -17.08
CA VAL A 2 10.76 21.67 -17.68
C VAL A 2 10.57 20.66 -16.54
N LEU A 3 9.35 20.15 -16.37
CA LEU A 3 9.06 19.09 -15.40
C LEU A 3 9.61 17.77 -15.94
N VAL A 4 10.50 17.12 -15.20
CA VAL A 4 10.95 15.77 -15.53
C VAL A 4 9.80 14.80 -15.20
N PRO A 5 9.33 13.98 -16.15
CA PRO A 5 8.29 13.00 -15.88
C PRO A 5 8.72 12.00 -14.81
N THR A 6 7.88 11.78 -13.79
CA THR A 6 8.12 10.72 -12.80
C THR A 6 8.17 9.34 -13.47
N PRO A 7 9.11 8.45 -13.08
CA PRO A 7 9.24 7.15 -13.71
C PRO A 7 7.96 6.29 -13.57
N PRO A 8 7.62 5.49 -14.58
CA PRO A 8 6.44 4.65 -14.56
C PRO A 8 6.53 3.63 -13.41
N GLY A 9 5.49 3.56 -12.59
CA GLY A 9 5.44 2.67 -11.42
C GLY A 9 5.78 3.33 -10.09
N PHE A 10 6.39 4.52 -10.08
CA PHE A 10 6.71 5.25 -8.84
C PHE A 10 5.48 5.51 -7.97
N TRP A 11 4.45 6.16 -8.52
CA TRP A 11 3.23 6.50 -7.78
C TRP A 11 2.48 5.27 -7.29
N MET A 12 2.46 4.21 -8.10
CA MET A 12 1.85 2.95 -7.74
C MET A 12 2.58 2.27 -6.57
N ALA A 13 3.92 2.35 -6.55
CA ALA A 13 4.74 1.86 -5.45
C ALA A 13 4.46 2.64 -4.15
N VAL A 14 4.56 3.97 -4.21
CA VAL A 14 4.42 4.86 -3.05
C VAL A 14 3.01 4.76 -2.45
N LEU A 15 1.98 4.92 -3.27
CA LEU A 15 0.59 4.85 -2.80
C LEU A 15 0.25 3.45 -2.28
N GLY A 16 0.78 2.40 -2.91
CA GLY A 16 0.63 1.03 -2.44
C GLY A 16 1.21 0.82 -1.04
N VAL A 17 2.42 1.33 -0.79
CA VAL A 17 3.07 1.25 0.54
C VAL A 17 2.27 2.07 1.57
N CYS A 18 1.85 3.28 1.23
CA CYS A 18 1.03 4.10 2.12
C CYS A 18 -0.28 3.39 2.48
N MET A 19 -0.97 2.81 1.49
CA MET A 19 -2.20 2.08 1.70
C MET A 19 -1.97 0.81 2.55
N ALA A 20 -0.90 0.07 2.28
CA ALA A 20 -0.53 -1.13 3.05
C ALA A 20 -0.29 -0.82 4.53
N ALA A 21 0.37 0.30 4.83
CA ALA A 21 0.68 0.70 6.20
C ALA A 21 -0.53 1.30 6.94
N ILE A 22 -1.26 2.20 6.28
CA ILE A 22 -2.34 2.97 6.94
C ILE A 22 -3.61 2.13 7.10
N SER A 23 -3.91 1.23 6.17
CA SER A 23 -5.19 0.53 6.16
C SER A 23 -5.44 -0.36 7.39
N PRO A 24 -4.47 -1.17 7.89
CA PRO A 24 -4.65 -1.94 9.13
C PRO A 24 -4.85 -1.05 10.36
N LEU A 25 -4.07 0.04 10.47
CA LEU A 25 -4.17 1.01 11.56
C LEU A 25 -5.54 1.68 11.57
N PHE A 26 -6.02 2.10 10.40
CA PHE A 26 -7.34 2.72 10.24
C PHE A 26 -8.47 1.74 10.55
N GLY A 27 -8.39 0.51 10.03
CA GLY A 27 -9.38 -0.53 10.30
C GLY A 27 -9.47 -0.87 11.78
N PHE A 28 -8.34 -1.03 12.45
CA PHE A 28 -8.30 -1.24 13.89
C PHE A 28 -8.88 -0.04 14.66
N LEU A 29 -8.48 1.18 14.32
CA LEU A 29 -8.97 2.40 14.97
C LEU A 29 -10.50 2.55 14.84
N VAL A 30 -11.05 2.32 13.65
CA VAL A 30 -12.51 2.35 13.45
C VAL A 30 -13.18 1.25 14.25
N GLY A 31 -12.61 0.04 14.23
CA GLY A 31 -13.12 -1.10 14.99
C GLY A 31 -13.13 -0.87 16.51
N THR A 32 -12.17 -0.13 17.06
CA THR A 32 -12.14 0.22 18.49
C THR A 32 -13.11 1.35 18.83
N ILE A 33 -13.27 2.35 17.95
CA ILE A 33 -14.27 3.43 18.12
C ILE A 33 -15.70 2.89 18.16
N LEU A 34 -15.99 1.83 17.39
CA LEU A 34 -17.29 1.16 17.38
C LEU A 34 -17.63 0.45 18.71
N GLY A 35 -16.63 0.25 19.59
CA GLY A 35 -16.82 -0.28 20.94
C GLY A 35 -17.02 -1.79 21.02
N THR A 36 -17.02 -2.32 22.24
CA THR A 36 -17.31 -3.74 22.52
C THR A 36 -18.80 -3.88 22.81
N PRO A 37 -19.59 -4.58 21.97
CA PRO A 37 -21.00 -4.79 22.24
C PRO A 37 -21.19 -5.61 23.52
N ALA A 38 -22.24 -5.30 24.28
CA ALA A 38 -22.62 -6.05 25.48
C ALA A 38 -23.17 -7.43 25.09
N GLY A 39 -22.28 -8.37 24.82
CA GLY A 39 -22.62 -9.75 24.45
C GLY A 39 -21.38 -10.55 24.09
N ASP A 40 -21.47 -11.87 24.25
CA ASP A 40 -20.39 -12.82 23.95
C ASP A 40 -20.28 -13.03 22.43
N GLN A 41 -19.82 -11.99 21.72
CA GLN A 41 -19.62 -12.04 20.28
C GLN A 41 -18.26 -12.67 19.98
N VAL A 42 -18.27 -13.75 19.20
CA VAL A 42 -17.06 -14.46 18.76
C VAL A 42 -16.09 -13.54 17.99
N PHE A 43 -16.61 -12.56 17.25
CA PHE A 43 -15.81 -11.57 16.54
C PHE A 43 -16.17 -10.14 16.99
N GLY A 44 -15.32 -9.57 17.84
CA GLY A 44 -15.48 -8.18 18.27
C GLY A 44 -15.28 -7.17 17.12
N PRO A 45 -15.87 -5.96 17.20
CA PRO A 45 -15.72 -4.93 16.17
C PRO A 45 -14.26 -4.53 15.87
N ALA A 46 -13.39 -4.54 16.87
CA ALA A 46 -11.95 -4.30 16.69
C ALA A 46 -11.27 -5.36 15.79
N PHE A 47 -11.64 -6.64 15.96
CA PHE A 47 -11.14 -7.73 15.12
C PHE A 47 -11.62 -7.58 13.68
N LEU A 48 -12.92 -7.32 13.48
CA LEU A 48 -13.50 -7.13 12.15
C LEU A 48 -12.90 -5.91 11.45
N GLY A 49 -12.76 -4.80 12.16
CA GLY A 49 -12.13 -3.59 11.62
C GLY A 49 -10.68 -3.84 11.19
N LEU A 50 -9.87 -4.48 12.04
CA LEU A 50 -8.50 -4.85 11.70
C LEU A 50 -8.45 -5.81 10.50
N PHE A 51 -9.32 -6.83 10.47
CA PHE A 51 -9.38 -7.79 9.37
C PHE A 51 -9.66 -7.10 8.02
N ILE A 52 -10.64 -6.21 7.99
CA ILE A 52 -10.97 -5.41 6.79
C ILE A 52 -9.76 -4.53 6.42
N GLY A 53 -9.15 -3.86 7.39
CA GLY A 53 -7.96 -3.04 7.16
C GLY A 53 -6.76 -3.84 6.60
N ILE A 54 -6.55 -5.07 7.06
CA ILE A 54 -5.52 -5.97 6.51
C ILE A 54 -5.88 -6.39 5.08
N ALA A 55 -7.15 -6.72 4.80
CA ALA A 55 -7.58 -7.11 3.46
C ALA A 55 -7.33 -5.99 2.44
N PHE A 56 -7.66 -4.75 2.77
CA PHE A 56 -7.33 -3.58 1.93
C PHE A 56 -5.82 -3.30 1.90
N GLY A 57 -5.12 -3.46 3.03
CA GLY A 57 -3.67 -3.34 3.10
C GLY A 57 -2.95 -4.31 2.15
N ALA A 58 -3.44 -5.55 2.02
CA ALA A 58 -2.91 -6.54 1.09
C ALA A 58 -3.03 -6.09 -0.38
N VAL A 59 -4.13 -5.42 -0.76
CA VAL A 59 -4.26 -4.79 -2.08
C VAL A 59 -3.19 -3.70 -2.27
N GLY A 60 -2.92 -2.91 -1.23
CA GLY A 60 -1.83 -1.95 -1.20
C GLY A 60 -0.46 -2.60 -1.42
N VAL A 61 -0.19 -3.75 -0.79
CA VAL A 61 1.05 -4.53 -0.99
C VAL A 61 1.18 -5.00 -2.44
N VAL A 62 0.10 -5.54 -3.04
CA VAL A 62 0.10 -5.95 -4.45
C VAL A 62 0.40 -4.75 -5.36
N ALA A 63 -0.24 -3.60 -5.10
CA ALA A 63 0.04 -2.38 -5.84
C ALA A 63 1.51 -1.93 -5.68
N ALA A 64 2.03 -1.99 -4.46
CA ALA A 64 3.41 -1.62 -4.14
C ALA A 64 4.42 -2.49 -4.92
N VAL A 65 4.20 -3.80 -4.95
CA VAL A 65 5.06 -4.76 -5.65
C VAL A 65 5.02 -4.55 -7.15
N ILE A 66 3.83 -4.38 -7.74
CA ILE A 66 3.70 -4.14 -9.19
C ILE A 66 4.34 -2.79 -9.57
N GLY A 67 4.09 -1.74 -8.78
CA GLY A 67 4.68 -0.42 -8.97
C GLY A 67 6.21 -0.46 -8.87
N GLY A 68 6.74 -1.11 -7.84
CA GLY A 68 8.17 -1.30 -7.62
C GLY A 68 8.82 -2.10 -8.74
N ARG A 69 8.17 -3.16 -9.23
CA ARG A 69 8.65 -3.93 -10.38
C ARG A 69 8.71 -3.09 -11.65
N ARG A 70 7.67 -2.27 -11.92
CA ARG A 70 7.64 -1.36 -13.07
C ARG A 70 8.74 -0.31 -12.98
N LEU A 71 8.94 0.26 -11.79
CA LEU A 71 9.99 1.23 -11.51
C LEU A 71 11.38 0.63 -11.71
N TRP A 72 11.60 -0.58 -11.17
CA TRP A 72 12.86 -1.31 -11.34
C TRP A 72 13.18 -1.55 -12.82
N VAL A 73 12.21 -2.04 -13.59
CA VAL A 73 12.40 -2.30 -15.03
C VAL A 73 12.67 -1.00 -15.80
N ALA A 74 12.02 0.11 -15.44
CA ALA A 74 12.26 1.40 -16.07
C ALA A 74 13.71 1.88 -15.82
N LEU A 75 14.15 1.85 -14.56
CA LEU A 75 15.49 2.27 -14.17
C LEU A 75 16.61 1.41 -14.81
N HIS A 76 16.38 0.10 -14.96
CA HIS A 76 17.35 -0.81 -15.57
C HIS A 76 17.45 -0.65 -17.09
N ARG A 77 16.40 -0.18 -17.76
CA ARG A 77 16.45 0.15 -19.19
C ARG A 77 17.28 1.40 -19.46
N ASP A 78 17.18 2.39 -18.58
CA ASP A 78 17.91 3.64 -18.73
C ASP A 78 19.41 3.45 -18.44
N GLY A 79 19.78 2.60 -17.46
CA GLY A 79 21.18 2.30 -17.14
C GLY A 79 21.97 1.54 -18.23
N THR A 80 21.29 0.86 -19.16
CA THR A 80 21.94 0.22 -20.32
C THR A 80 22.17 1.16 -21.50
N ALA A 81 21.66 2.40 -21.44
CA ALA A 81 21.80 3.40 -22.49
C ALA A 81 22.96 4.39 -22.24
N GLU A 82 23.76 4.21 -21.18
CA GLU A 82 25.00 4.96 -20.96
C GLU A 82 26.12 4.29 -21.79
N PRO A 83 26.53 4.83 -22.96
CA PRO A 83 27.68 4.30 -23.68
C PRO A 83 28.94 4.56 -22.86
N ALA A 84 29.77 3.52 -22.72
CA ALA A 84 31.12 3.62 -22.19
C ALA A 84 31.87 4.80 -22.82
N SER A 85 32.14 5.84 -22.04
CA SER A 85 33.07 6.91 -22.35
C SER A 85 34.43 6.61 -21.74
#